data_AF-A0A955DDB2-F1
#
_entry.id   AF-A0A955DDB2-F1
#
_cell.length_a   1.000
_cell.length_b   1.000
_cell.length_c   1.000
_cell.angle_alpha   90.00
_cell.angle_beta   90.00
_cell.angle_gamma   90.00
#
_symmetry.space_group_name_H-M   'P 1'
#
loop_
_entity.id
_entity.type
_entity.pdbx_description
1 polymer ?
#
loop_
_entity_poly.entity_id
_entity_poly.type
_entity_poly.pdbx_seq_one_letter_code
_entity_poly.pdbx_strand_id
1 'polypeptide(L)'
;MRFGRGSGLGAIVAILLALAGVAHAQEDVRIDLAEFGVGSAVRPGGMTGIRVELTSSVAGAVFNAIVQWEIEDADGDTVLYARTVALSPGQTKPVWLYGTLLPSPNTNANSRWMIRVFRETSDGRRGEEIGRRSIGINATGGTAAQWVDDDMSMIGVIGNADGGRNRVGLRELENPDSSLTRHPAANETPRIIRGLNARELPDRWFGLSPYDVIVWSADQINLSDESEL
;
A
#
# COMPACT_ATOMS: atom_id res chain seq x y z
N MET A 1 -55.91 -43.20 57.97
CA MET A 1 -56.02 -43.18 56.49
C MET A 1 -54.70 -42.68 55.91
N ARG A 2 -54.16 -43.43 54.93
CA ARG A 2 -53.11 -43.11 53.92
C ARG A 2 -53.19 -41.66 53.38
N PHE A 3 -52.22 -40.97 52.76
CA PHE A 3 -50.83 -41.06 52.22
C PHE A 3 -50.41 -39.55 52.12
N GLY A 4 -49.17 -39.07 51.90
CA GLY A 4 -47.93 -39.64 51.41
C GLY A 4 -46.80 -38.58 51.37
N ARG A 5 -45.58 -39.07 51.14
CA ARG A 5 -44.33 -38.30 50.99
C ARG A 5 -44.32 -37.47 49.71
N GLY A 6 -43.73 -36.27 49.77
CA GLY A 6 -43.27 -35.49 48.63
C GLY A 6 -41.85 -34.99 48.87
N SER A 7 -40.93 -35.43 48.02
CA SER A 7 -39.50 -35.14 47.96
C SER A 7 -39.18 -33.97 47.02
N GLY A 8 -38.14 -33.20 47.32
CA GLY A 8 -37.41 -32.33 46.37
C GLY A 8 -36.29 -31.59 47.11
N LEU A 9 -35.01 -31.97 46.97
CA LEU A 9 -34.08 -31.52 45.90
C LEU A 9 -34.07 -29.98 45.82
N GLY A 10 -33.06 -29.24 46.28
CA GLY A 10 -31.62 -29.48 46.17
C GLY A 10 -31.11 -28.84 44.87
N ALA A 11 -30.71 -27.56 44.92
CA ALA A 11 -29.95 -26.93 43.84
C ALA A 11 -29.21 -25.68 44.37
N ILE A 12 -27.95 -25.88 44.76
CA ILE A 12 -26.95 -24.83 44.93
C ILE A 12 -26.45 -24.49 43.51
N VAL A 13 -26.71 -23.27 43.04
CA VAL A 13 -26.21 -22.78 41.75
C VAL A 13 -24.83 -22.15 41.99
N ALA A 14 -23.78 -22.84 41.57
CA ALA A 14 -22.42 -22.31 41.50
C ALA A 14 -22.25 -21.57 40.17
N ILE A 15 -22.03 -20.26 40.23
CA ILE A 15 -21.68 -19.43 39.07
C ILE A 15 -20.17 -19.58 38.84
N LEU A 16 -19.80 -20.34 37.81
CA LEU A 16 -18.44 -20.37 37.25
C LEU A 16 -18.29 -19.18 36.29
N LEU A 17 -17.55 -18.16 36.72
CA LEU A 17 -17.03 -17.12 35.82
C LEU A 17 -16.00 -17.76 34.88
N ALA A 18 -16.37 -17.96 33.62
CA ALA A 18 -15.41 -18.25 32.56
C ALA A 18 -14.68 -16.94 32.18
N LEU A 19 -13.42 -16.83 32.57
CA LEU A 19 -12.49 -15.85 32.03
C LEU A 19 -12.26 -16.17 30.54
N ALA A 20 -13.02 -15.53 29.66
CA ALA A 20 -12.68 -15.44 28.25
C ALA A 20 -11.48 -14.49 28.13
N GLY A 21 -10.28 -15.02 28.30
CA GLY A 21 -9.07 -14.34 27.89
C GLY A 21 -9.12 -14.18 26.37
N VAL A 22 -9.36 -12.95 25.91
CA VAL A 22 -9.12 -12.60 24.50
C VAL A 22 -7.63 -12.75 24.30
N ALA A 23 -7.20 -13.88 23.72
CA ALA A 23 -5.84 -14.04 23.26
C ALA A 23 -5.63 -12.99 22.16
N HIS A 24 -5.02 -11.86 22.52
CA HIS A 24 -4.44 -10.97 21.53
C HIS A 24 -3.41 -11.80 20.78
N ALA A 25 -3.67 -12.09 19.50
CA ALA A 25 -2.65 -12.63 18.62
C ALA A 25 -1.48 -11.66 18.69
N GLN A 26 -0.34 -12.13 19.22
CA GLN A 26 0.88 -11.35 19.24
C GLN A 26 1.30 -11.16 17.79
N GLU A 27 1.26 -9.92 17.29
CA GLU A 27 1.71 -9.61 15.93
C GLU A 27 3.24 -9.66 15.92
N ASP A 28 3.77 -10.77 15.44
CA ASP A 28 5.19 -11.02 15.33
C ASP A 28 5.88 -10.17 14.25
N VAL A 29 5.12 -9.74 13.23
CA VAL A 29 5.58 -8.86 12.15
C VAL A 29 4.74 -7.59 12.12
N ARG A 30 5.37 -6.45 12.38
CA ARG A 30 4.78 -5.12 12.19
C ARG A 30 4.81 -4.75 10.71
N ILE A 31 3.72 -4.13 10.25
CA ILE A 31 3.53 -3.71 8.86
C ILE A 31 3.22 -2.21 8.86
N ASP A 32 4.09 -1.42 8.24
CA ASP A 32 3.85 0.00 8.01
C ASP A 32 3.75 0.29 6.52
N LEU A 33 2.81 1.15 6.15
CA LEU A 33 2.70 1.62 4.78
C LEU A 33 3.67 2.80 4.60
N ALA A 34 4.71 2.59 3.79
CA ALA A 34 5.63 3.66 3.42
C ALA A 34 5.07 4.49 2.27
N GLU A 35 4.44 3.83 1.29
CA GLU A 35 4.03 4.48 0.05
C GLU A 35 2.79 3.81 -0.55
N PHE A 36 1.81 4.61 -0.95
CA PHE A 36 0.62 4.13 -1.67
C PHE A 36 0.62 4.69 -3.09
N GLY A 37 0.90 3.82 -4.07
CA GLY A 37 1.23 4.24 -5.43
C GLY A 37 2.65 4.79 -5.50
N VAL A 38 3.35 4.54 -6.61
CA VAL A 38 4.70 5.06 -6.82
C VAL A 38 4.65 6.60 -6.84
N GLY A 39 5.64 7.26 -6.25
CA GLY A 39 5.62 8.69 -5.99
C GLY A 39 4.53 9.15 -5.01
N SER A 40 3.96 8.23 -4.23
CA SER A 40 2.71 8.49 -3.49
C SER A 40 1.62 9.04 -4.41
N ALA A 41 1.44 8.46 -5.59
CA ALA A 41 0.39 8.85 -6.53
C ALA A 41 -0.43 7.64 -6.96
N VAL A 42 -1.74 7.74 -6.84
CA VAL A 42 -2.66 6.62 -7.10
C VAL A 42 -3.68 6.99 -8.16
N ARG A 43 -3.79 6.13 -9.18
CA ARG A 43 -4.84 6.17 -10.19
C ARG A 43 -5.72 4.92 -10.07
N PRO A 44 -6.99 5.05 -9.66
CA PRO A 44 -7.96 3.94 -9.63
C PRO A 44 -8.09 3.23 -10.97
N GLY A 45 -8.55 1.98 -10.95
CA GLY A 45 -8.77 1.18 -12.16
C GLY A 45 -7.50 0.57 -12.76
N GLY A 46 -6.33 0.99 -12.30
CA GLY A 46 -5.03 0.50 -12.76
C GLY A 46 -4.34 -0.43 -11.77
N MET A 47 -3.29 -1.09 -12.27
CA MET A 47 -2.30 -1.76 -11.43
C MET A 47 -1.59 -0.74 -10.55
N THR A 48 -1.67 -0.92 -9.24
CA THR A 48 -1.06 -0.02 -8.25
C THR A 48 0.01 -0.76 -7.47
N GLY A 49 1.19 -0.16 -7.34
CA GLY A 49 2.21 -0.61 -6.40
C GLY A 49 2.02 0.03 -5.04
N ILE A 50 2.14 -0.73 -3.96
CA ILE A 50 2.29 -0.18 -2.60
C ILE A 50 3.61 -0.66 -2.01
N ARG A 51 4.27 0.23 -1.26
CA ARG A 51 5.50 -0.09 -0.55
C ARG A 51 5.20 -0.19 0.93
N VAL A 52 5.51 -1.36 1.49
CA VAL A 52 5.32 -1.64 2.92
C VAL A 52 6.67 -1.91 3.56
N GLU A 53 6.81 -1.50 4.80
CA GLU A 53 7.93 -1.82 5.66
C GLU A 53 7.52 -2.93 6.62
N LEU A 54 8.25 -4.03 6.58
CA LEU A 54 8.02 -5.20 7.43
C LEU A 54 9.11 -5.26 8.48
N THR A 55 8.74 -5.19 9.76
CA THR A 55 9.66 -5.35 10.89
C THR A 55 9.31 -6.63 11.64
N SER A 56 10.20 -7.63 11.61
CA SER A 56 10.01 -8.90 12.32
C SER A 56 10.55 -8.82 13.75
N SER A 57 9.73 -9.19 14.73
CA SER A 57 10.13 -9.40 16.14
C SER A 57 10.39 -10.88 16.45
N VAL A 58 10.15 -11.79 15.51
CA VAL A 58 10.42 -13.23 15.63
C VAL A 58 11.90 -13.45 15.91
N ALA A 59 12.22 -14.13 17.00
CA ALA A 59 13.60 -14.55 17.29
C ALA A 59 14.05 -15.73 16.42
N GLY A 60 15.36 -15.84 16.19
CA GLY A 60 15.97 -17.02 15.56
C GLY A 60 16.61 -16.74 14.20
N ALA A 61 16.35 -17.61 13.23
CA ALA A 61 16.96 -17.54 11.90
C ALA A 61 16.09 -16.74 10.91
N VAL A 62 16.70 -16.35 9.79
CA VAL A 62 15.97 -15.82 8.62
C VAL A 62 14.94 -16.86 8.17
N PHE A 63 13.73 -16.40 7.85
CA PHE A 63 12.66 -17.27 7.38
C PHE A 63 11.89 -16.62 6.22
N ASN A 64 11.19 -17.43 5.45
CA ASN A 64 10.32 -16.93 4.38
C ASN A 64 8.94 -16.59 4.93
N ALA A 65 8.40 -15.47 4.47
CA ALA A 65 7.05 -15.02 4.76
C ALA A 65 6.30 -14.74 3.46
N ILE A 66 5.02 -15.08 3.40
CA ILE A 66 4.12 -14.72 2.32
C ILE A 66 3.41 -13.44 2.73
N VAL A 67 3.68 -12.35 2.02
CA VAL A 67 3.03 -11.06 2.19
C VAL A 67 1.91 -10.96 1.18
N GLN A 68 0.71 -10.66 1.64
CA GLN A 68 -0.52 -10.65 0.86
C GLN A 68 -1.24 -9.33 1.01
N TRP A 69 -1.71 -8.80 -0.10
CA TRP A 69 -2.64 -7.68 -0.18
C TRP A 69 -4.00 -8.19 -0.68
N GLU A 70 -5.05 -7.93 0.11
CA GLU A 70 -6.43 -8.27 -0.20
C GLU A 70 -7.11 -7.09 -0.89
N ILE A 71 -7.61 -7.30 -2.11
CA ILE A 71 -8.36 -6.31 -2.88
C ILE A 71 -9.66 -6.95 -3.35
N GLU A 72 -10.77 -6.23 -3.20
CA GLU A 72 -12.07 -6.63 -3.72
C GLU A 72 -12.14 -6.43 -5.24
N ASP A 73 -12.71 -7.39 -5.96
CA ASP A 73 -12.99 -7.27 -7.39
C ASP A 73 -14.38 -6.66 -7.67
N ALA A 74 -14.76 -6.59 -8.95
CA ALA A 74 -16.00 -5.93 -9.36
C ALA A 74 -17.26 -6.68 -8.92
N ASP A 75 -17.15 -7.97 -8.60
CA ASP A 75 -18.25 -8.83 -8.17
C ASP A 75 -18.34 -8.93 -6.63
N GLY A 76 -17.39 -8.32 -5.91
CA GLY A 76 -17.32 -8.33 -4.46
C GLY A 76 -16.46 -9.46 -3.89
N ASP A 77 -15.81 -10.25 -4.74
CA ASP A 77 -14.90 -11.31 -4.31
C ASP A 77 -13.53 -10.74 -3.94
N THR A 78 -12.82 -11.41 -3.03
CA THR A 78 -11.50 -10.96 -2.59
C THR A 78 -10.38 -11.61 -3.40
N VAL A 79 -9.65 -10.81 -4.16
CA VAL A 79 -8.44 -11.20 -4.88
C VAL A 79 -7.21 -11.03 -3.98
N LEU A 80 -6.35 -12.04 -4.00
CA LEU A 80 -5.16 -12.12 -3.13
C LEU A 80 -3.88 -11.90 -3.94
N TYR A 81 -3.30 -10.71 -3.82
CA TYR A 81 -2.00 -10.40 -4.43
C TYR A 81 -0.90 -10.70 -3.43
N ALA A 82 -0.12 -11.75 -3.67
CA ALA A 82 0.87 -12.22 -2.70
C ALA A 82 2.25 -12.43 -3.31
N ARG A 83 3.27 -12.35 -2.45
CA ARG A 83 4.64 -12.74 -2.78
C ARG A 83 5.38 -13.26 -1.56
N THR A 84 6.34 -14.14 -1.79
CA THR A 84 7.27 -14.60 -0.76
C THR A 84 8.42 -13.59 -0.58
N VAL A 85 8.79 -13.32 0.67
CA VAL A 85 9.93 -12.50 1.07
C VAL A 85 10.69 -13.16 2.22
N ALA A 86 12.02 -13.11 2.20
CA ALA A 86 12.83 -13.50 3.35
C ALA A 86 12.85 -12.36 4.39
N LEU A 87 12.52 -12.65 5.66
CA LEU A 87 12.58 -11.72 6.78
C LEU A 87 13.67 -12.13 7.76
N SER A 88 14.48 -11.16 8.16
CA SER A 88 15.49 -11.31 9.22
C SER A 88 14.95 -10.75 10.53
N PRO A 89 15.18 -11.41 11.67
CA PRO A 89 14.82 -10.89 12.99
C PRO A 89 15.36 -9.47 13.23
N GLY A 90 14.51 -8.58 13.73
CA GLY A 90 14.86 -7.21 14.12
C GLY A 90 15.15 -6.24 12.97
N GLN A 91 15.13 -6.69 11.71
CA GLN A 91 15.37 -5.82 10.56
C GLN A 91 14.07 -5.35 9.93
N THR A 92 14.02 -4.06 9.59
CA THR A 92 12.97 -3.51 8.73
C THR A 92 13.34 -3.78 7.27
N LYS A 93 12.42 -4.39 6.53
CA LYS A 93 12.59 -4.70 5.11
C LYS A 93 11.49 -4.03 4.28
N PRO A 94 11.83 -3.16 3.31
CA PRO A 94 10.86 -2.63 2.37
C PRO A 94 10.46 -3.71 1.36
N VAL A 95 9.16 -3.79 1.07
CA VAL A 95 8.57 -4.75 0.13
C VAL A 95 7.53 -4.05 -0.72
N TRP A 96 7.61 -4.26 -2.04
CA TRP A 96 6.57 -3.84 -2.98
C TRP A 96 5.53 -4.94 -3.18
N LEU A 97 4.26 -4.58 -3.07
CA LEU A 97 3.10 -5.37 -3.48
C LEU A 97 2.40 -4.67 -4.64
N TYR A 98 1.79 -5.45 -5.53
CA TYR A 98 1.14 -4.93 -6.72
C TYR A 98 -0.24 -5.55 -6.82
N GLY A 99 -1.26 -4.72 -7.02
CA GLY A 99 -2.64 -5.17 -7.16
C GLY A 99 -3.45 -4.20 -8.01
N THR A 100 -4.48 -4.71 -8.68
CA THR A 100 -5.36 -3.89 -9.53
C THR A 100 -6.45 -3.31 -8.66
N LEU A 101 -6.51 -1.98 -8.57
CA LEU A 101 -7.60 -1.30 -7.87
C LEU A 101 -8.83 -1.22 -8.78
N LEU A 102 -10.02 -1.26 -8.18
CA LEU A 102 -11.24 -0.93 -8.92
C LEU A 102 -11.22 0.52 -9.39
N PRO A 103 -11.92 0.86 -10.49
CA PRO A 103 -12.06 2.23 -10.93
C PRO A 103 -12.83 3.09 -9.91
N SER A 104 -12.79 4.41 -10.09
CA SER A 104 -13.66 5.34 -9.39
C SER A 104 -15.13 5.07 -9.79
N PRO A 105 -16.12 5.17 -8.88
CA PRO A 105 -16.02 5.58 -7.48
C PRO A 105 -15.78 4.43 -6.47
N ASN A 106 -15.67 3.18 -6.94
CA ASN A 106 -15.54 2.00 -6.08
C ASN A 106 -14.25 2.04 -5.24
N THR A 107 -13.16 2.50 -5.84
CA THR A 107 -12.00 2.98 -5.09
C THR A 107 -12.15 4.48 -4.82
N ASN A 108 -11.89 4.93 -3.60
CA ASN A 108 -11.89 6.34 -3.20
C ASN A 108 -10.90 6.59 -2.04
N ALA A 109 -10.75 7.85 -1.63
CA ALA A 109 -9.83 8.26 -0.56
C ALA A 109 -10.07 7.59 0.81
N ASN A 110 -11.28 7.06 1.05
CA ASN A 110 -11.64 6.35 2.28
C ASN A 110 -11.53 4.83 2.15
N SER A 111 -11.24 4.30 0.95
CA SER A 111 -11.06 2.87 0.74
C SER A 111 -9.96 2.33 1.65
N ARG A 112 -10.23 1.15 2.20
CA ARG A 112 -9.33 0.43 3.09
C ARG A 112 -9.08 -0.96 2.53
N TRP A 113 -7.86 -1.42 2.69
CA TRP A 113 -7.45 -2.76 2.30
C TRP A 113 -6.73 -3.45 3.45
N MET A 114 -6.65 -4.78 3.38
CA MET A 114 -5.92 -5.58 4.36
C MET A 114 -4.61 -6.07 3.76
N ILE A 115 -3.53 -5.89 4.50
CA ILE A 115 -2.29 -6.63 4.29
C ILE A 115 -2.18 -7.69 5.38
N ARG A 116 -1.78 -8.89 4.98
CA ARG A 116 -1.49 -10.00 5.88
C ARG A 116 -0.12 -10.57 5.59
N VAL A 117 0.55 -11.04 6.63
CA VAL A 117 1.84 -11.71 6.53
C VAL A 117 1.69 -13.07 7.17
N PHE A 118 2.05 -14.11 6.42
CA PHE A 118 2.04 -15.49 6.86
C PHE A 118 3.46 -16.03 6.90
N ARG A 119 3.78 -16.90 7.84
CA ARG A 119 4.98 -17.74 7.74
C ARG A 119 4.80 -18.69 6.56
N GLU A 120 5.81 -18.82 5.72
CA GLU A 120 5.82 -19.83 4.66
C GLU A 120 6.14 -21.20 5.27
N THR A 121 5.35 -22.21 4.93
CA THR A 121 5.60 -23.60 5.31
C THR A 121 6.70 -24.20 4.45
N SER A 122 7.24 -25.36 4.85
CA SER A 122 8.32 -26.04 4.10
C SER A 122 7.94 -26.45 2.68
N ASP A 123 6.64 -26.58 2.38
CA ASP A 123 6.07 -26.85 1.06
C ASP A 123 5.68 -25.58 0.28
N GLY A 124 6.06 -24.39 0.76
CA GLY A 124 5.83 -23.11 0.07
C GLY A 124 4.41 -22.57 0.18
N ARG A 125 3.62 -23.04 1.16
CA ARG A 125 2.23 -22.62 1.39
C ARG A 125 2.14 -21.61 2.52
N ARG A 126 0.96 -20.99 2.67
CA ARG A 126 0.66 -20.15 3.83
C ARG A 126 0.52 -21.02 5.06
N GLY A 127 1.35 -20.74 6.06
CA GLY A 127 1.23 -21.26 7.40
C GLY A 127 0.49 -20.29 8.30
N GLU A 128 1.03 -20.10 9.50
CA GLU A 128 0.50 -19.19 10.52
C GLU A 128 0.52 -17.73 10.07
N GLU A 129 -0.55 -16.99 10.37
CA GLU A 129 -0.61 -15.53 10.22
C GLU A 129 0.21 -14.89 11.35
N ILE A 130 1.25 -14.14 10.97
CA ILE A 130 2.21 -13.52 11.89
C ILE A 130 2.15 -11.99 11.88
N GLY A 131 1.26 -11.41 11.08
CA GLY A 131 1.02 -9.96 11.05
C GLY A 131 -0.16 -9.60 10.17
N ARG A 132 -0.89 -8.54 10.54
CA ARG A 132 -2.02 -8.01 9.79
C ARG A 132 -2.13 -6.51 9.94
N ARG A 133 -2.53 -5.80 8.88
CA ARG A 133 -2.70 -4.35 8.92
C ARG A 133 -3.74 -3.88 7.93
N SER A 134 -4.70 -3.09 8.43
CA SER A 134 -5.55 -2.30 7.54
C SER A 134 -4.81 -1.05 7.10
N ILE A 135 -4.76 -0.84 5.80
CA ILE A 135 -4.15 0.33 5.15
C ILE A 135 -5.20 1.09 4.37
N GLY A 136 -4.92 2.35 4.08
CA GLY A 136 -5.68 3.17 3.14
C GLY A 136 -4.76 4.18 2.49
N ILE A 137 -5.27 4.90 1.50
CA ILE A 137 -4.54 5.89 0.71
C ILE A 137 -3.91 6.98 1.60
N ASN A 138 -4.62 7.34 2.68
CA ASN A 138 -4.22 8.36 3.65
C ASN A 138 -3.68 7.76 4.97
N ALA A 139 -3.17 6.53 4.97
CA ALA A 139 -2.75 5.88 6.21
C ALA A 139 -1.56 6.60 6.87
N THR A 140 -1.61 6.70 8.19
CA THR A 140 -0.63 7.36 9.04
C THR A 140 0.67 6.57 9.04
N GLY A 141 1.77 7.15 8.50
CA GLY A 141 3.09 6.53 8.48
C GLY A 141 3.94 6.89 7.26
N GLY A 142 3.31 7.25 6.14
CA GLY A 142 3.99 7.62 4.88
C GLY A 142 3.53 8.98 4.33
N THR A 143 4.06 9.35 3.16
CA THR A 143 3.59 10.52 2.40
C THR A 143 2.16 10.30 1.95
N ALA A 144 1.28 11.27 2.21
CA ALA A 144 -0.11 11.18 1.78
C ALA A 144 -0.18 11.05 0.26
N ALA A 145 -0.89 10.02 -0.22
CA ALA A 145 -0.95 9.78 -1.63
C ALA A 145 -1.84 10.81 -2.35
N GLN A 146 -1.31 11.34 -3.44
CA GLN A 146 -2.04 12.19 -4.36
C GLN A 146 -2.98 11.34 -5.21
N TRP A 147 -4.26 11.65 -5.11
CA TRP A 147 -5.28 11.09 -5.99
C TRP A 147 -5.11 11.62 -7.41
N VAL A 148 -5.14 10.72 -8.40
CA VAL A 148 -5.17 11.04 -9.83
C VAL A 148 -6.42 10.42 -10.41
N ASP A 149 -7.24 11.23 -11.06
CA ASP A 149 -8.48 10.76 -11.68
C ASP A 149 -8.20 9.83 -12.86
N ASP A 150 -9.16 8.98 -13.19
CA ASP A 150 -9.03 7.96 -14.23
C ASP A 150 -8.97 8.54 -15.66
N ASP A 151 -9.39 9.79 -15.86
CA ASP A 151 -9.30 10.55 -17.10
C ASP A 151 -8.00 11.35 -17.26
N MET A 152 -7.07 11.23 -16.30
CA MET A 152 -5.78 11.90 -16.33
C MET A 152 -4.63 10.96 -16.70
N SER A 153 -3.71 11.46 -17.52
CA SER A 153 -2.43 10.81 -17.78
C SER A 153 -1.44 11.14 -16.66
N MET A 154 -0.47 10.26 -16.43
CA MET A 154 0.55 10.46 -15.39
C MET A 154 1.94 10.53 -16.00
N ILE A 155 2.67 11.60 -15.66
CA ILE A 155 4.07 11.79 -16.02
C ILE A 155 4.91 11.73 -14.75
N GLY A 156 5.77 10.74 -14.63
CA GLY A 156 6.70 10.59 -13.51
C GLY A 156 8.02 11.30 -13.81
N VAL A 157 8.52 12.11 -12.87
CA VAL A 157 9.82 12.79 -13.01
C VAL A 157 10.78 12.28 -11.94
N ILE A 158 11.82 11.58 -12.39
CA ILE A 158 12.90 11.05 -11.55
C ILE A 158 14.04 12.07 -11.47
N GLY A 159 14.53 12.33 -10.26
CA GLY A 159 15.68 13.20 -9.99
C GLY A 159 15.58 13.86 -8.60
N ASN A 160 16.70 14.33 -8.05
CA ASN A 160 16.69 14.87 -6.68
C ASN A 160 15.82 16.13 -6.62
N ALA A 161 14.79 16.06 -5.79
CA ALA A 161 13.97 17.21 -5.45
C ALA A 161 14.66 18.04 -4.36
N ASP A 162 15.95 18.36 -4.50
CA ASP A 162 16.57 19.32 -3.59
C ASP A 162 15.90 20.69 -3.78
N GLY A 163 15.09 21.07 -2.80
CA GLY A 163 14.38 22.34 -2.76
C GLY A 163 13.24 22.50 -3.77
N GLY A 164 12.65 21.42 -4.28
CA GLY A 164 11.49 21.49 -5.20
C GLY A 164 11.83 22.07 -6.58
N ARG A 165 13.10 22.07 -6.97
CA ARG A 165 13.60 22.67 -8.21
C ARG A 165 13.88 21.68 -9.32
N ASN A 166 13.32 20.48 -9.29
CA ASN A 166 13.34 19.60 -10.45
C ASN A 166 12.37 20.17 -11.52
N ARG A 167 12.84 21.23 -12.17
CA ARG A 167 12.14 22.10 -13.13
C ARG A 167 12.39 21.59 -14.54
N VAL A 168 12.12 20.31 -14.79
CA VAL A 168 11.78 19.93 -16.17
C VAL A 168 10.56 20.78 -16.50
N GLY A 169 10.67 21.63 -17.54
CA GLY A 169 9.74 22.71 -17.94
C GLY A 169 8.32 22.27 -18.33
N LEU A 170 7.83 21.21 -17.71
CA LEU A 170 6.55 20.55 -17.94
C LEU A 170 5.38 21.25 -17.24
N ARG A 171 5.61 22.33 -16.47
CA ARG A 171 4.55 23.02 -15.72
C ARG A 171 3.41 23.50 -16.63
N GLU A 172 3.74 23.91 -17.85
CA GLU A 172 2.77 24.35 -18.86
C GLU A 172 1.86 23.23 -19.36
N LEU A 173 2.23 21.96 -19.14
CA LEU A 173 1.38 20.80 -19.47
C LEU A 173 0.29 20.57 -18.42
N GLU A 174 0.55 20.83 -17.13
CA GLU A 174 -0.44 20.66 -16.05
C GLU A 174 -1.49 21.77 -16.02
N ASN A 175 -1.10 22.98 -16.41
CA ASN A 175 -1.97 24.14 -16.48
C ASN A 175 -1.59 24.94 -17.73
N PRO A 176 -2.21 24.66 -18.90
CA PRO A 176 -2.22 25.64 -19.97
C PRO A 176 -2.80 26.95 -19.42
N ASP A 177 -2.36 28.09 -19.96
CA ASP A 177 -2.79 29.44 -19.56
C ASP A 177 -4.27 29.49 -19.10
N SER A 178 -4.56 30.19 -18.00
CA SER A 178 -5.86 30.26 -17.32
C SER A 178 -7.09 30.60 -18.19
N SER A 179 -6.86 31.01 -19.44
CA SER A 179 -7.85 31.22 -20.49
C SER A 179 -8.29 29.93 -21.22
N LEU A 180 -7.54 28.83 -21.08
CA LEU A 180 -7.76 27.52 -21.69
C LEU A 180 -7.77 26.46 -20.59
N THR A 181 -8.94 25.90 -20.27
CA THR A 181 -9.08 24.82 -19.28
C THR A 181 -8.36 23.52 -19.70
N ARG A 182 -7.98 23.41 -20.98
CA ARG A 182 -7.29 22.28 -21.60
C ARG A 182 -6.60 22.75 -22.87
N HIS A 183 -5.43 22.19 -23.20
CA HIS A 183 -4.82 22.44 -24.51
C HIS A 183 -5.76 21.90 -25.62
N PRO A 184 -6.08 22.67 -26.67
CA PRO A 184 -7.11 22.29 -27.65
C PRO A 184 -6.86 20.94 -28.36
N ALA A 185 -5.60 20.51 -28.41
CA ALA A 185 -5.18 19.23 -28.99
C ALA A 185 -4.96 18.09 -27.96
N ALA A 186 -5.17 18.33 -26.67
CA ALA A 186 -4.97 17.32 -25.63
C ALA A 186 -6.22 16.47 -25.43
N ASN A 187 -6.06 15.15 -25.57
CA ASN A 187 -7.14 14.19 -25.31
C ASN A 187 -7.33 13.92 -23.80
N GLU A 188 -6.28 14.12 -23.00
CA GLU A 188 -6.24 13.91 -21.56
C GLU A 188 -5.44 15.03 -20.88
N THR A 189 -5.75 15.29 -19.61
CA THR A 189 -4.98 16.26 -18.81
C THR A 189 -3.82 15.52 -18.13
N PRO A 190 -2.55 15.89 -18.39
CA PRO A 190 -1.42 15.23 -17.75
C PRO A 190 -1.24 15.74 -16.32
N ARG A 191 -1.01 14.82 -15.40
CA ARG A 191 -0.61 15.07 -14.02
C ARG A 191 0.85 14.71 -13.83
N ILE A 192 1.64 15.62 -13.29
CA ILE A 192 3.08 15.43 -13.14
C ILE A 192 3.40 15.05 -11.70
N ILE A 193 3.91 13.84 -11.51
CA ILE A 193 4.38 13.35 -10.22
C ILE A 193 5.88 13.58 -10.14
N ARG A 194 6.28 14.51 -9.26
CA ARG A 194 7.67 14.93 -9.08
C ARG A 194 8.26 14.35 -7.81
N GLY A 195 9.59 14.37 -7.75
CA GLY A 195 10.33 13.90 -6.57
C GLY A 195 10.45 12.39 -6.51
N LEU A 196 10.25 11.68 -7.63
CA LEU A 196 10.54 10.26 -7.70
C LEU A 196 12.04 10.06 -7.52
N ASN A 197 12.41 9.23 -6.54
CA ASN A 197 13.79 8.81 -6.34
C ASN A 197 14.03 7.46 -7.02
N ALA A 198 15.12 7.34 -7.76
CA ALA A 198 15.52 6.08 -8.40
C ALA A 198 15.63 4.91 -7.40
N ARG A 199 16.03 5.19 -6.15
CA ARG A 199 16.14 4.18 -5.07
C ARG A 199 14.80 3.73 -4.50
N GLU A 200 13.74 4.50 -4.75
CA GLU A 200 12.39 4.24 -4.26
C GLU A 200 11.49 3.67 -5.35
N LEU A 201 12.02 3.46 -6.56
CA LEU A 201 11.25 2.86 -7.65
C LEU A 201 10.79 1.43 -7.30
N PRO A 202 9.67 0.99 -7.89
CA PRO A 202 9.16 -0.36 -7.72
C PRO A 202 10.16 -1.39 -8.24
N ASP A 203 10.18 -2.55 -7.58
CA ASP A 203 11.04 -3.69 -7.97
C ASP A 203 10.53 -4.46 -9.21
N ARG A 204 9.39 -4.05 -9.79
CA ARG A 204 8.79 -4.58 -11.01
C ARG A 204 8.18 -3.47 -11.85
N TRP A 205 8.21 -3.66 -13.17
CA TRP A 205 7.62 -2.71 -14.12
C TRP A 205 6.12 -2.45 -13.88
N PHE A 206 5.40 -3.41 -13.29
CA PHE A 206 3.98 -3.29 -12.96
C PHE A 206 3.66 -2.02 -12.15
N GLY A 207 4.51 -1.65 -11.19
CA GLY A 207 4.30 -0.44 -10.38
C GLY A 207 4.44 0.86 -11.17
N LEU A 208 5.10 0.83 -12.32
CA LEU A 208 5.28 1.97 -13.20
C LEU A 208 4.18 2.07 -14.27
N SER A 209 3.34 1.05 -14.41
CA SER A 209 2.26 1.04 -15.42
C SER A 209 1.23 2.17 -15.31
N PRO A 210 1.01 2.83 -14.16
CA PRO A 210 0.20 4.05 -14.14
C PRO A 210 0.80 5.22 -14.92
N TYR A 211 2.13 5.26 -15.08
CA TYR A 211 2.82 6.35 -15.78
C TYR A 211 2.89 6.11 -17.27
N ASP A 212 2.38 7.07 -18.03
CA ASP A 212 2.45 7.07 -19.49
C ASP A 212 3.83 7.50 -19.97
N VAL A 213 4.50 8.38 -19.19
CA VAL A 213 5.84 8.88 -19.47
C VAL A 213 6.66 8.95 -18.18
N ILE A 214 7.91 8.50 -18.27
CA ILE A 214 8.91 8.69 -17.21
C ILE A 214 10.04 9.55 -17.75
N VAL A 215 10.28 10.68 -17.08
CA VAL A 215 11.35 11.61 -17.40
C VAL A 215 12.47 11.44 -16.38
N TRP A 216 13.65 11.08 -16.87
CA TRP A 216 14.87 11.10 -16.08
C TRP A 216 15.52 12.48 -16.20
N SER A 217 15.55 13.23 -15.10
CA SER A 217 16.32 14.47 -15.01
C SER A 217 17.58 14.21 -14.21
N ALA A 218 18.73 14.53 -14.80
CA ALA A 218 19.95 14.69 -14.03
C ALA A 218 19.81 15.90 -13.09
N ASP A 219 20.53 15.89 -11.97
CA ASP A 219 20.73 17.09 -11.16
C ASP A 219 21.34 18.20 -12.02
N GLN A 220 20.82 19.42 -11.85
CA GLN A 220 21.39 20.70 -12.32
C GLN A 220 22.14 20.59 -13.67
N ILE A 221 21.44 20.73 -14.81
CA ILE A 221 22.13 21.31 -15.97
C ILE A 221 22.38 22.77 -15.60
N ASN A 222 23.58 23.05 -15.09
CA ASN A 222 24.04 24.40 -14.85
C ASN A 222 24.34 25.02 -16.23
N LEU A 223 23.32 25.59 -16.86
CA LEU A 223 23.43 26.24 -18.19
C LEU A 223 24.26 27.55 -18.15
N SER A 224 25.00 27.81 -17.07
CA SER A 224 25.86 28.98 -16.93
C SER A 224 27.23 28.85 -17.62
N ASP A 225 27.61 27.66 -18.09
CA ASP A 225 28.95 27.43 -18.65
C ASP A 225 29.04 27.65 -20.18
N GLU A 226 27.97 28.10 -20.86
CA GLU A 226 28.01 28.39 -22.30
C GLU A 226 28.48 29.81 -22.66
N SER A 227 29.21 30.50 -21.77
CA SER A 227 29.84 31.80 -22.10
C SER A 227 31.34 31.75 -22.43
N GLU A 228 31.95 30.56 -22.55
CA GLU A 228 33.34 30.42 -23.00
C GLU A 228 33.49 29.40 -24.14
N LEU A 229 32.95 29.74 -25.32
CA LEU A 229 33.45 29.23 -26.62
C LEU A 229 33.43 30.33 -27.68
#